data_AF-A0A945ZLL4-F1
#
_entry.id   AF-A0A945ZLL4-F1
#
_cell.length_a   1.000
_cell.length_b   1.000
_cell.length_c   1.000
_cell.angle_alpha   90.00
_cell.angle_beta   90.00
_cell.angle_gamma   90.00
#
_symmetry.space_group_name_H-M   'P 1'
#
loop_
_entity.id
_entity.type
_entity.pdbx_description
1 polymer ?
#
loop_
_entity_poly.entity_id
_entity_poly.type
_entity_poly.pdbx_seq_one_letter_code
_entity_poly.pdbx_strand_id
1 'polypeptide(L)'
;MISCTGANYQSMAINEPEKLIGMQDSLLARGNANQGLIQAITKAHNKLGREALYSDNLTSAKKHFQASLSLLPKDTTAKYYQFIVQGRLLMATGKKNKIWDAIEIFGKCAWIQAKKGEHHYWTGQAYQKIGDTDFDLILEAYQKAISKDLPPHLLIKTTQAIENQSARKKTLEDFWK
;
A
#
# COMPACT_ATOMS: atom_id res chain seq x y z
N MET A 1 -41.06 21.23 -9.72
CA MET A 1 -39.77 21.37 -10.43
C MET A 1 -38.91 20.18 -10.07
N ILE A 2 -38.73 19.25 -11.01
CA ILE A 2 -37.85 18.08 -10.85
C ILE A 2 -36.44 18.58 -11.10
N SER A 3 -35.63 18.74 -10.05
CA SER A 3 -34.22 19.09 -10.17
C SER A 3 -33.48 17.94 -10.84
N CYS A 4 -32.88 18.20 -11.99
CA CYS A 4 -32.09 17.22 -12.74
C CYS A 4 -30.98 16.61 -11.85
N THR A 5 -31.11 15.31 -11.58
CA THR A 5 -30.02 14.33 -11.40
C THR A 5 -28.71 14.86 -10.81
N GLY A 6 -28.65 15.01 -9.49
CA GLY A 6 -27.37 15.07 -8.78
C GLY A 6 -26.61 13.74 -8.95
N ALA A 7 -25.58 13.71 -9.81
CA ALA A 7 -24.74 12.54 -9.97
C ALA A 7 -24.18 12.10 -8.61
N ASN A 8 -24.43 10.85 -8.22
CA ASN A 8 -23.89 10.30 -6.98
C ASN A 8 -22.42 9.90 -7.21
N TYR A 9 -21.51 10.88 -7.12
CA TYR A 9 -20.08 10.68 -7.31
C TYR A 9 -19.48 9.64 -6.36
N GLN A 10 -20.08 9.42 -5.17
CA GLN A 10 -19.63 8.37 -4.25
C GLN A 10 -19.85 6.96 -4.82
N SER A 11 -20.96 6.76 -5.54
CA SER A 11 -21.21 5.50 -6.26
C SER A 11 -20.23 5.34 -7.43
N MET A 12 -20.02 6.40 -8.21
CA MET A 12 -19.05 6.36 -9.34
C MET A 12 -17.62 6.07 -8.86
N ALA A 13 -17.20 6.65 -7.73
CA ALA A 13 -15.88 6.39 -7.16
C ALA A 13 -15.63 4.91 -6.81
N ILE A 14 -16.69 4.16 -6.53
CA ILE A 14 -16.62 2.73 -6.22
C ILE A 14 -16.72 1.90 -7.50
N ASN A 15 -17.67 2.21 -8.38
CA ASN A 15 -18.04 1.33 -9.48
C ASN A 15 -17.31 1.68 -10.80
N GLU A 16 -16.99 2.95 -11.02
CA GLU A 16 -16.44 3.48 -12.27
C GLU A 16 -15.38 4.58 -11.98
N PRO A 17 -14.33 4.26 -11.18
CA PRO A 17 -13.37 5.25 -10.72
C PRO A 17 -12.61 5.95 -11.86
N GLU A 18 -12.33 5.25 -12.96
CA GLU A 18 -11.68 5.83 -14.14
C GLU A 18 -12.55 6.88 -14.82
N LYS A 19 -13.86 6.64 -14.93
CA LYS A 19 -14.80 7.62 -15.50
C LYS A 19 -14.87 8.87 -14.64
N LEU A 20 -14.94 8.71 -13.32
CA LEU A 20 -14.96 9.85 -12.40
C LEU A 20 -13.68 10.68 -12.50
N ILE A 21 -12.51 10.03 -12.54
CA ILE A 21 -11.21 10.71 -12.69
C ILE A 21 -11.10 11.38 -14.07
N GLY A 22 -11.61 10.74 -15.13
CA GLY A 22 -11.64 11.35 -16.48
C GLY A 22 -12.45 12.64 -16.54
N MET A 23 -13.41 12.82 -15.62
CA MET A 23 -14.21 14.04 -15.50
C MET A 23 -13.64 15.05 -14.49
N GLN A 24 -12.58 14.70 -13.74
CA GLN A 24 -12.07 15.45 -12.59
C GLN A 24 -11.85 16.93 -12.89
N ASP A 25 -11.07 17.26 -13.91
CA ASP A 25 -10.68 18.64 -14.19
C ASP A 25 -11.91 19.52 -14.49
N SER A 26 -12.87 18.98 -15.24
CA SER A 26 -14.14 19.66 -15.52
C SER A 26 -14.99 19.84 -14.27
N LEU A 27 -15.01 18.84 -13.38
CA LEU A 27 -15.78 18.90 -12.14
C LEU A 27 -15.18 19.89 -11.14
N LEU A 28 -13.85 19.97 -11.04
CA LEU A 28 -13.14 20.89 -10.16
C LEU A 28 -13.17 22.33 -10.69
N ALA A 29 -13.07 22.54 -12.00
CA ALA A 29 -13.08 23.87 -12.62
C ALA A 29 -14.44 24.59 -12.51
N ARG A 30 -15.55 23.85 -12.37
CA ARG A 30 -16.91 24.41 -12.28
C ARG A 30 -17.22 25.07 -10.92
N GLY A 31 -16.23 25.28 -10.05
CA GLY A 31 -16.40 25.99 -8.77
C GLY A 31 -17.22 25.24 -7.71
N ASN A 32 -17.72 24.04 -8.02
CA ASN A 32 -18.51 23.18 -7.13
C ASN A 32 -17.66 22.10 -6.43
N ALA A 33 -16.37 22.38 -6.18
CA ALA A 33 -15.46 21.53 -5.44
C ALA A 33 -15.86 21.48 -3.95
N ASN A 34 -17.03 20.90 -3.68
CA ASN A 34 -17.47 20.64 -2.33
C ASN A 34 -16.75 19.41 -1.76
N GLN A 35 -16.77 19.30 -0.44
CA GLN A 35 -16.09 18.23 0.28
C GLN A 35 -16.52 16.83 -0.20
N GLY A 36 -17.79 16.64 -0.57
CA GLY A 36 -18.31 15.37 -1.06
C GLY A 36 -17.71 14.94 -2.41
N LEU A 37 -17.54 15.87 -3.34
CA LEU A 37 -16.87 15.63 -4.62
C LEU A 37 -15.37 15.34 -4.43
N ILE A 38 -14.69 16.15 -3.60
CA ILE A 38 -13.26 15.93 -3.27
C ILE A 38 -13.06 14.54 -2.66
N GLN A 39 -13.92 14.15 -1.72
CA GLN A 39 -13.88 12.81 -1.12
C GLN A 39 -14.14 11.70 -2.15
N ALA A 40 -15.08 11.89 -3.07
CA ALA A 40 -15.35 10.91 -4.12
C ALA A 40 -14.16 10.72 -5.06
N ILE A 41 -13.56 11.81 -5.55
CA ILE A 41 -12.39 11.76 -6.43
C ILE A 41 -11.19 11.16 -5.70
N THR A 42 -10.94 11.56 -4.45
CA THR A 42 -9.90 10.97 -3.58
C THR A 42 -10.11 9.46 -3.43
N LYS A 43 -11.36 9.02 -3.20
CA LYS A 43 -11.69 7.59 -3.09
C LYS A 43 -11.44 6.84 -4.40
N ALA A 44 -11.78 7.42 -5.54
CA ALA A 44 -11.49 6.84 -6.85
C ALA A 44 -9.98 6.68 -7.09
N HIS A 45 -9.19 7.72 -6.78
CA HIS A 45 -7.74 7.63 -6.85
C HIS A 45 -7.18 6.56 -5.91
N ASN A 46 -7.66 6.49 -4.66
CA ASN A 46 -7.25 5.45 -3.72
C ASN A 46 -7.57 4.03 -4.22
N LYS A 47 -8.72 3.84 -4.88
CA LYS A 47 -9.11 2.56 -5.47
C LYS A 47 -8.12 2.16 -6.59
N LEU A 48 -7.95 3.00 -7.60
CA LEU A 48 -7.04 2.73 -8.72
C LEU A 48 -5.58 2.60 -8.28
N GLY A 49 -5.16 3.40 -7.29
CA GLY A 49 -3.82 3.31 -6.72
C GLY A 49 -3.54 1.96 -6.06
N ARG A 50 -4.53 1.40 -5.35
CA ARG A 50 -4.42 0.06 -4.74
C ARG A 50 -4.42 -1.04 -5.79
N GLU A 51 -5.28 -0.94 -6.79
CA GLU A 51 -5.32 -1.90 -7.90
C GLU A 51 -3.98 -1.92 -8.64
N ALA A 52 -3.45 -0.75 -9.00
CA ALA A 52 -2.12 -0.62 -9.58
C ALA A 52 -1.01 -1.19 -8.67
N LEU A 53 -1.07 -0.93 -7.36
CA LEU A 53 -0.10 -1.45 -6.39
C LEU A 53 -0.10 -2.98 -6.35
N TYR A 54 -1.28 -3.60 -6.35
CA TYR A 54 -1.45 -5.05 -6.29
C TYR A 54 -1.10 -5.74 -7.61
N SER A 55 -1.21 -5.04 -8.73
CA SER A 55 -0.68 -5.46 -10.04
C SER A 55 0.80 -5.08 -10.25
N ASP A 56 1.52 -4.69 -9.19
CA ASP A 56 2.94 -4.30 -9.20
C ASP A 56 3.30 -3.07 -10.05
N ASN A 57 2.31 -2.30 -10.50
CA ASN A 57 2.51 -1.05 -11.21
C ASN A 57 2.77 0.12 -10.23
N LEU A 58 3.98 0.15 -9.66
CA LEU A 58 4.38 1.16 -8.66
C LEU A 58 4.31 2.60 -9.19
N THR A 59 4.58 2.82 -10.48
CA THR A 59 4.51 4.14 -11.11
C THR A 59 3.08 4.68 -11.13
N SER A 60 2.12 3.86 -11.57
CA SER A 60 0.71 4.23 -11.58
C SER A 60 0.17 4.38 -10.15
N ALA A 61 0.51 3.44 -9.26
CA ALA A 61 0.12 3.51 -7.86
C ALA A 61 0.57 4.82 -7.20
N LYS A 62 1.85 5.20 -7.40
CA LYS A 62 2.41 6.48 -6.92
C LYS A 62 1.61 7.67 -7.43
N LYS A 63 1.33 7.71 -8.75
CA LYS A 63 0.57 8.81 -9.37
C LYS A 63 -0.80 8.97 -8.73
N HIS A 64 -1.53 7.87 -8.54
CA HIS A 64 -2.86 7.92 -7.95
C HIS A 64 -2.85 8.35 -6.48
N PHE A 65 -1.95 7.82 -5.65
CA PHE A 65 -1.88 8.24 -4.24
C PHE A 65 -1.41 9.69 -4.08
N GLN A 66 -0.49 10.16 -4.94
CA GLN A 66 -0.11 11.58 -4.97
C GLN A 66 -1.29 12.48 -5.33
N ALA A 67 -2.09 12.12 -6.34
CA ALA A 67 -3.28 12.88 -6.71
C ALA A 67 -4.30 12.93 -5.56
N SER A 68 -4.52 11.80 -4.87
CA SER A 68 -5.32 11.75 -3.63
C SER A 68 -4.81 12.73 -2.57
N LEU A 69 -3.49 12.76 -2.32
CA LEU A 69 -2.90 13.63 -1.30
C LEU A 69 -2.88 15.10 -1.71
N SER A 70 -2.85 15.41 -3.00
CA SER A 70 -3.01 16.77 -3.50
C SER A 70 -4.43 17.30 -3.27
N LEU A 71 -5.44 16.43 -3.38
CA LEU A 71 -6.85 16.78 -3.14
C LEU A 71 -7.20 16.79 -1.64
N LEU A 72 -6.73 15.78 -0.90
CA LEU A 72 -6.99 15.62 0.53
C LEU A 72 -5.69 15.27 1.26
N PRO A 73 -4.89 16.27 1.70
CA PRO A 73 -3.58 16.04 2.32
C PRO A 73 -3.61 15.27 3.64
N LYS A 74 -4.79 15.09 4.25
CA LYS A 74 -4.98 14.32 5.49
C LYS A 74 -5.50 12.90 5.24
N ASP A 75 -5.66 12.47 3.99
CA ASP A 75 -6.16 11.13 3.67
C ASP A 75 -5.18 10.05 4.15
N THR A 76 -5.59 9.31 5.18
CA THR A 76 -4.71 8.31 5.82
C THR A 76 -4.49 7.09 4.94
N THR A 77 -5.44 6.76 4.07
CA THR A 77 -5.30 5.64 3.12
C THR A 77 -4.23 5.93 2.09
N ALA A 78 -4.28 7.12 1.47
CA ALA A 78 -3.29 7.55 0.49
C ALA A 78 -1.90 7.69 1.13
N LYS A 79 -1.80 8.27 2.33
CA LYS A 79 -0.52 8.34 3.07
C LYS A 79 0.08 6.96 3.32
N TYR A 80 -0.74 6.03 3.82
CA TYR A 80 -0.30 4.66 4.10
C TYR A 80 0.27 4.00 2.84
N TYR A 81 -0.49 4.00 1.74
CA TYR A 81 -0.05 3.34 0.52
C TYR A 81 1.06 4.08 -0.22
N GLN A 82 1.14 5.41 -0.09
CA GLN A 82 2.27 6.20 -0.57
C GLN A 82 3.58 5.74 0.08
N PHE A 83 3.59 5.48 1.40
CA PHE A 83 4.77 4.93 2.08
C PHE A 83 5.08 3.51 1.62
N ILE A 84 4.08 2.64 1.44
CA ILE A 84 4.30 1.30 0.86
C ILE A 84 4.97 1.41 -0.52
N VAL A 85 4.47 2.26 -1.41
CA VAL A 85 5.05 2.47 -2.75
C VAL A 85 6.48 2.99 -2.66
N GLN A 86 6.74 3.99 -1.81
CA GLN A 86 8.08 4.55 -1.64
C GLN A 86 9.09 3.51 -1.13
N GLY A 87 8.72 2.74 -0.11
CA GLY A 87 9.57 1.66 0.39
C GLY A 87 9.85 0.60 -0.67
N ARG A 88 8.83 0.18 -1.44
CA ARG A 88 9.01 -0.78 -2.54
C ARG A 88 9.91 -0.26 -3.66
N LEU A 89 9.81 1.03 -4.01
CA LEU A 89 10.71 1.67 -4.99
C LEU A 89 12.16 1.71 -4.48
N LEU A 90 12.38 2.00 -3.20
CA LEU A 90 13.70 1.97 -2.57
C LEU A 90 14.29 0.54 -2.58
N MET A 91 13.48 -0.47 -2.25
CA MET A 91 13.88 -1.88 -2.31
C MET A 91 14.26 -2.31 -3.73
N ALA A 92 13.56 -1.81 -4.76
CA ALA A 92 13.82 -2.12 -6.16
C ALA A 92 15.21 -1.64 -6.62
N THR A 93 15.82 -0.67 -5.93
CA THR A 93 17.19 -0.22 -6.26
C THR A 93 18.26 -1.27 -5.95
N GLY A 94 17.96 -2.26 -5.10
CA GLY A 94 18.90 -3.30 -4.65
C GLY A 94 20.04 -2.81 -3.74
N LYS A 95 20.15 -1.50 -3.49
CA LYS A 95 21.20 -0.94 -2.63
C LYS A 95 20.85 -1.14 -1.16
N LYS A 96 21.72 -1.78 -0.38
CA LYS A 96 21.47 -2.10 1.04
C LYS A 96 21.03 -0.88 1.87
N ASN A 97 21.69 0.26 1.73
CA ASN A 97 21.30 1.51 2.40
C ASN A 97 19.88 1.95 2.03
N LYS A 98 19.48 1.82 0.76
CA LYS A 98 18.12 2.13 0.32
C LYS A 98 17.09 1.14 0.85
N ILE A 99 17.47 -0.12 1.06
CA ILE A 99 16.59 -1.11 1.68
C ILE A 99 16.39 -0.78 3.18
N TRP A 100 17.42 -0.29 3.88
CA TRP A 100 17.26 0.27 5.22
C TRP A 100 16.34 1.49 5.24
N ASP A 101 16.51 2.43 4.30
CA ASP A 101 15.58 3.56 4.12
C ASP A 101 14.13 3.06 3.93
N ALA A 102 13.94 1.95 3.20
CA ALA A 102 12.62 1.35 2.99
C ALA A 102 11.99 0.82 4.28
N ILE A 103 12.77 0.15 5.14
CA ILE A 103 12.31 -0.36 6.43
C ILE A 103 11.85 0.80 7.32
N GLU A 104 12.58 1.91 7.36
CA GLU A 104 12.19 3.11 8.10
C GLU A 104 10.85 3.67 7.57
N ILE A 105 10.69 3.73 6.24
CA ILE A 105 9.44 4.17 5.62
C ILE A 105 8.28 3.22 5.96
N PHE A 106 8.47 1.90 5.95
CA PHE A 106 7.42 0.96 6.37
C PHE A 106 7.05 1.15 7.84
N GLY A 107 8.00 1.47 8.71
CA GLY A 107 7.72 1.83 10.10
C GLY A 107 6.76 3.02 10.24
N LYS A 108 6.78 3.98 9.30
CA LYS A 108 5.85 5.12 9.28
C LYS A 108 4.40 4.70 9.07
N CYS A 109 4.16 3.56 8.42
CA CYS A 109 2.81 3.03 8.19
C CYS A 109 2.07 2.66 9.49
N ALA A 110 2.79 2.18 10.51
CA ALA A 110 2.20 1.78 11.79
C ALA A 110 1.51 2.95 12.51
N TRP A 111 2.09 4.16 12.42
CA TRP A 111 1.50 5.38 12.98
C TRP A 111 0.24 5.85 12.24
N ILE A 112 0.09 5.48 10.97
CA ILE A 112 -1.03 5.91 10.13
C ILE A 112 -2.20 4.92 10.20
N GLN A 113 -1.93 3.62 10.08
CA GLN A 113 -2.94 2.55 10.15
C GLN A 113 -2.38 1.31 10.86
N ALA A 114 -2.30 1.38 12.20
CA ALA A 114 -1.74 0.32 13.07
C ALA A 114 -2.41 -1.07 12.95
N LYS A 115 -3.63 -1.13 12.41
CA LYS A 115 -4.35 -2.39 12.20
C LYS A 115 -3.92 -3.13 10.94
N LYS A 116 -3.26 -2.49 9.98
CA LYS A 116 -2.90 -3.10 8.69
C LYS A 116 -1.54 -3.79 8.71
N GLY A 117 -1.48 -5.03 8.27
CA GLY A 117 -0.28 -5.87 8.22
C GLY A 117 0.57 -5.71 6.96
N GLU A 118 0.10 -5.04 5.90
CA GLU A 118 0.81 -5.01 4.59
C GLU A 118 2.25 -4.48 4.72
N HIS A 119 2.46 -3.44 5.51
CA HIS A 119 3.80 -2.89 5.75
C HIS A 119 4.75 -3.89 6.44
N HIS A 120 4.27 -4.71 7.37
CA HIS A 120 5.08 -5.74 8.03
C HIS A 120 5.52 -6.84 7.06
N TYR A 121 4.67 -7.22 6.09
CA TYR A 121 5.08 -8.13 5.02
C TYR A 121 6.23 -7.55 4.20
N TRP A 122 6.14 -6.28 3.81
CA TRP A 122 7.22 -5.63 3.06
C TRP A 122 8.48 -5.42 3.90
N THR A 123 8.37 -5.22 5.21
CA THR A 123 9.52 -5.24 6.13
C THR A 123 10.23 -6.59 6.14
N GLY A 124 9.50 -7.71 6.20
CA GLY A 124 10.09 -9.05 6.11
C GLY A 124 10.83 -9.26 4.79
N GLN A 125 10.21 -8.85 3.67
CA GLN A 125 10.83 -8.91 2.34
C GLN A 125 12.09 -8.02 2.26
N ALA A 126 12.11 -6.89 2.96
CA ALA A 126 13.27 -6.00 3.03
C ALA A 126 14.41 -6.63 3.82
N TYR A 127 14.15 -7.22 5.00
CA TYR A 127 15.17 -7.94 5.76
C TYR A 127 15.80 -9.04 4.92
N GLN A 128 15.00 -9.89 4.26
CA GLN A 128 15.52 -10.94 3.38
C GLN A 128 16.42 -10.42 2.25
N LYS A 129 16.15 -9.22 1.73
CA LYS A 129 16.99 -8.60 0.69
C LYS A 129 18.31 -8.05 1.24
N ILE A 130 18.38 -7.69 2.53
CA ILE A 130 19.61 -7.20 3.17
C ILE A 130 20.53 -8.38 3.50
N GLY A 131 19.94 -9.42 4.09
CA GLY A 131 20.59 -10.65 4.51
C GLY A 131 19.53 -11.71 4.74
N ASP A 132 19.83 -12.95 4.35
CA ASP A 132 18.85 -14.03 4.29
C ASP A 132 18.99 -15.04 5.43
N THR A 133 19.82 -14.70 6.44
CA THR A 133 20.12 -15.50 7.63
C THR A 133 19.65 -14.86 8.93
N ASP A 134 19.20 -13.60 8.92
CA ASP A 134 18.60 -12.93 10.08
C ASP A 134 17.15 -13.43 10.28
N PHE A 135 17.00 -14.74 10.44
CA PHE A 135 15.71 -15.44 10.42
C PHE A 135 14.74 -14.90 11.47
N ASP A 136 15.24 -14.47 12.63
CA ASP A 136 14.40 -13.93 13.70
C ASP A 136 13.71 -12.64 13.27
N LEU A 137 14.45 -11.67 12.71
CA LEU A 137 13.88 -10.41 12.20
C LEU A 137 12.92 -10.66 11.03
N ILE A 138 13.27 -11.57 10.13
CA ILE A 138 12.45 -11.92 8.98
C ILE A 138 11.12 -12.57 9.42
N LEU A 139 11.19 -13.59 10.27
CA LEU A 139 10.02 -14.33 10.75
C LEU A 139 9.14 -13.46 11.64
N GLU A 140 9.73 -12.65 12.53
CA GLU A 140 8.97 -11.72 13.39
C GLU A 140 8.18 -10.72 12.55
N ALA A 141 8.79 -10.17 11.49
CA ALA A 141 8.09 -9.25 10.60
C ALA A 141 6.89 -9.93 9.90
N TYR A 142 7.05 -11.16 9.41
CA TYR A 142 5.94 -11.88 8.78
C TYR A 142 4.84 -12.30 9.77
N GLN A 143 5.21 -12.75 10.97
CA GLN A 143 4.25 -13.07 12.03
C GLN A 143 3.45 -11.83 12.45
N LYS A 144 4.13 -10.67 12.55
CA LYS A 144 3.45 -9.37 12.74
C LYS A 144 2.50 -9.04 11.59
N ALA A 145 2.83 -9.38 10.35
CA ALA A 145 1.94 -9.13 9.22
C ALA A 145 0.64 -9.95 9.30
N ILE A 146 0.72 -11.26 9.60
CA ILE A 146 -0.48 -12.14 9.67
C ILE A 146 -1.32 -11.93 10.94
N SER A 147 -0.74 -11.37 12.01
CA SER A 147 -1.48 -10.98 13.22
C SER A 147 -2.29 -9.69 13.06
N LYS A 148 -2.26 -9.08 11.88
CA LYS A 148 -2.92 -7.81 11.52
C LYS A 148 -3.81 -7.99 10.29
N ASP A 149 -4.55 -6.96 9.92
CA ASP A 149 -5.40 -6.95 8.72
C ASP A 149 -4.54 -6.98 7.45
N LEU A 150 -4.62 -8.07 6.70
CA LEU A 150 -3.79 -8.34 5.53
C LEU A 150 -4.68 -8.85 4.39
N PRO A 151 -4.55 -8.30 3.17
CA PRO A 151 -5.39 -8.75 2.07
C PRO A 151 -5.07 -10.21 1.70
N PRO A 152 -6.06 -10.98 1.21
CA PRO A 152 -5.90 -12.43 0.98
C PRO A 152 -4.67 -12.83 0.16
N HIS A 153 -4.35 -12.07 -0.88
CA HIS A 153 -3.19 -12.34 -1.74
C HIS A 153 -1.85 -12.17 -1.00
N LEU A 154 -1.76 -11.25 -0.03
CA LEU A 154 -0.57 -11.11 0.82
C LEU A 154 -0.55 -12.12 1.95
N LEU A 155 -1.72 -12.51 2.48
CA LEU A 155 -1.79 -13.58 3.48
C LEU A 155 -1.17 -14.87 2.94
N ILE A 156 -1.56 -15.29 1.73
CA ILE A 156 -0.99 -16.48 1.08
C ILE A 156 0.54 -16.35 0.95
N LYS A 157 1.03 -15.23 0.41
CA LYS A 157 2.47 -14.97 0.25
C LYS A 157 3.23 -14.95 1.57
N THR A 158 2.61 -14.41 2.62
CA THR A 158 3.23 -14.27 3.94
C THR A 158 3.34 -15.63 4.63
N THR A 159 2.28 -16.44 4.58
CA THR A 159 2.30 -17.81 5.12
C THR A 159 3.37 -18.66 4.44
N GLN A 160 3.43 -18.62 3.10
CA GLN A 160 4.49 -19.30 2.34
C GLN A 160 5.89 -18.81 2.72
N ALA A 161 6.06 -17.50 2.92
CA ALA A 161 7.33 -16.94 3.36
C ALA A 161 7.72 -17.45 4.76
N ILE A 162 6.79 -17.50 5.70
CA ILE A 162 7.02 -18.04 7.05
C ILE A 162 7.45 -19.51 6.99
N GLU A 163 6.74 -20.34 6.24
CA GLU A 163 7.07 -21.77 6.07
C GLU A 163 8.48 -21.93 5.49
N ASN A 164 8.77 -21.23 4.40
CA ASN A 164 10.06 -21.29 3.74
C ASN A 164 11.20 -20.83 4.65
N GLN A 165 11.05 -19.71 5.34
CA GLN A 165 12.11 -19.20 6.21
C GLN A 165 12.30 -20.06 7.47
N SER A 166 11.22 -20.63 8.01
CA SER A 166 11.31 -21.57 9.14
C SER A 166 12.05 -22.86 8.74
N ALA A 167 11.77 -23.39 7.55
CA ALA A 167 12.48 -24.55 7.02
C ALA A 167 13.97 -24.25 6.80
N ARG A 168 14.31 -23.10 6.19
CA ARG A 168 15.70 -22.67 5.99
C ARG A 168 16.45 -22.50 7.31
N LYS A 169 15.82 -21.87 8.32
CA LYS A 169 16.37 -21.71 9.67
C LYS A 169 16.71 -23.09 10.25
N LYS A 170 15.76 -24.02 10.23
CA LYS A 170 15.95 -25.39 10.72
C LYS A 170 17.09 -26.11 10.01
N THR A 171 17.15 -26.06 8.67
CA THR A 171 18.23 -26.68 7.90
C THR A 171 19.60 -26.13 8.29
N LEU A 172 19.72 -24.82 8.49
CA LEU A 172 20.97 -24.21 8.92
C LEU A 172 21.35 -24.66 10.34
N GLU A 173 20.40 -24.64 11.28
CA GLU A 173 20.63 -25.10 12.65
C GLU A 173 21.03 -26.58 12.70
N ASP A 174 20.40 -27.44 11.90
CA ASP A 174 20.71 -28.86 11.84
C ASP A 174 22.08 -29.14 11.19
N PHE A 175 22.56 -28.28 10.29
CA PHE A 175 23.90 -28.38 9.71
C PHE A 175 25.01 -28.11 10.74
N TRP A 176 24.76 -27.26 11.73
CA TRP A 176 25.73 -26.87 12.76
C TRP A 176 25.62 -27.68 14.07
N LYS A 177 24.73 -28.68 14.13
CA LYS A 177 24.66 -29.66 15.22
C LYS A 177 25.62 -30.82 14.97
#